data_AF-A0A955EZX7-F1
#
_entry.id   AF-A0A955EZX7-F1
#
_cell.length_a   1.000
_cell.length_b   1.000
_cell.length_c   1.000
_cell.angle_alpha   90.00
_cell.angle_beta   90.00
_cell.angle_gamma   90.00
#
_symmetry.space_group_name_H-M   'P 1'
#
loop_
_entity.id
_entity.type
_entity.pdbx_description
1 polymer ?
#
loop_
_entity_poly.entity_id
_entity_poly.type
_entity_poly.pdbx_seq_one_letter_code
_entity_poly.pdbx_strand_id
1 'polypeptide(L)'
;ANSGSSHGVSIVDDRSQLEAALESAFSIDQLVLWESYVRGVELTCAVFGEATDPELTVFPLVEIVPKARFFDLASKYDDGGAQEIVPARVPASVADDLGRMSRRLHRLMGASGMTRTDAILGPDGLVLLETNTIPGLTPASLYPKAAAGAGVDFKALVALIAGAGRRARRFGRRTDV
;
A
#
# COMPACT_ATOMS: atom_id res chain seq x y z
N ALA A 1 -16.24 -6.38 1.16
CA ALA A 1 -14.84 -6.23 1.59
C ALA A 1 -14.22 -4.98 0.96
N ASN A 2 -14.76 -3.81 1.31
CA ASN A 2 -14.34 -2.50 0.78
C ASN A 2 -13.78 -1.59 1.90
N SER A 3 -13.21 -2.19 2.95
CA SER A 3 -12.66 -1.44 4.09
C SER A 3 -11.23 -0.97 3.80
N GLY A 4 -10.83 0.10 4.50
CA GLY A 4 -9.47 0.63 4.52
C GLY A 4 -9.07 0.97 5.96
N SER A 5 -7.79 1.32 6.17
CA SER A 5 -7.29 1.72 7.50
C SER A 5 -7.44 0.68 8.61
N SER A 6 -7.47 -0.61 8.26
CA SER A 6 -7.62 -1.75 9.20
C SER A 6 -8.95 -1.76 9.97
N HIS A 7 -9.97 -1.03 9.52
CA HIS A 7 -11.27 -1.01 10.18
C HIS A 7 -12.01 -2.34 9.95
N GLY A 8 -12.46 -2.99 11.03
CA GLY A 8 -13.13 -4.30 10.96
C GLY A 8 -12.21 -5.50 10.79
N VAL A 9 -10.90 -5.32 10.95
CA VAL A 9 -9.92 -6.42 10.89
C VAL A 9 -9.75 -7.01 12.29
N SER A 10 -9.87 -8.33 12.40
CA SER A 10 -9.63 -9.10 13.62
C SER A 10 -8.65 -10.23 13.36
N ILE A 11 -7.71 -10.45 14.27
CA ILE A 11 -6.88 -11.66 14.29
C ILE A 11 -7.57 -12.67 15.20
N VAL A 12 -7.92 -13.82 14.65
CA VAL A 12 -8.62 -14.91 15.34
C VAL A 12 -7.61 -16.02 15.63
N ASP A 13 -7.24 -16.18 16.91
CA ASP A 13 -6.26 -17.20 17.36
C ASP A 13 -6.91 -18.57 17.58
N ASP A 14 -8.18 -18.58 17.95
CA ASP A 14 -8.92 -19.81 18.21
C ASP A 14 -10.40 -19.70 17.80
N ARG A 15 -11.06 -20.85 17.70
CA ARG A 15 -12.43 -20.95 17.17
C ARG A 15 -13.46 -20.16 18.00
N SER A 16 -13.22 -19.95 19.29
CA SER A 16 -14.17 -19.23 20.17
C SER A 16 -14.27 -17.74 19.83
N GLN A 17 -13.24 -17.16 19.21
CA GLN A 17 -13.20 -15.75 18.82
C GLN A 17 -13.89 -15.49 17.46
N LEU A 18 -14.16 -16.54 16.69
CA LEU A 18 -14.60 -16.43 15.30
C LEU A 18 -15.97 -15.75 15.17
N GLU A 19 -16.93 -16.10 16.03
CA GLU A 19 -18.30 -15.56 15.96
C GLU A 19 -18.30 -14.04 16.16
N ALA A 20 -17.65 -13.56 17.22
CA ALA A 20 -17.51 -12.14 17.50
C ALA A 20 -16.74 -11.39 16.39
N ALA A 21 -15.70 -12.00 15.81
CA ALA A 21 -14.95 -11.40 14.70
C ALA A 21 -15.81 -11.26 13.44
N LEU A 22 -16.63 -12.27 13.11
CA LEU A 22 -17.55 -12.22 11.98
C LEU A 22 -18.65 -11.19 12.20
N GLU A 23 -19.26 -11.13 13.38
CA GLU A 23 -20.26 -10.11 13.71
C GLU A 23 -19.71 -8.69 13.55
N SER A 24 -18.48 -8.45 14.06
CA SER A 24 -17.80 -7.17 13.90
C SER A 24 -17.56 -6.84 12.43
N ALA A 25 -17.05 -7.78 11.63
CA ALA A 25 -16.79 -7.55 10.21
C ALA A 25 -18.08 -7.32 9.40
N PHE A 26 -19.13 -8.11 9.65
CA PHE A 26 -20.42 -7.99 8.96
C PHE A 26 -21.20 -6.73 9.36
N SER A 27 -20.90 -6.12 10.51
CA SER A 27 -21.43 -4.80 10.87
C SER A 27 -20.90 -3.68 9.96
N ILE A 28 -19.78 -3.91 9.26
CA ILE A 28 -19.12 -2.92 8.40
C ILE A 28 -19.41 -3.19 6.91
N ASP A 29 -19.40 -4.45 6.49
CA ASP A 29 -19.58 -4.82 5.08
C ASP A 29 -20.33 -6.15 4.94
N GLN A 30 -21.06 -6.33 3.83
CA GLN A 30 -21.82 -7.55 3.56
C GLN A 30 -20.95 -8.71 3.05
N LEU A 31 -19.71 -8.43 2.63
CA LEU A 31 -18.75 -9.44 2.20
C LEU A 31 -17.48 -9.37 3.04
N VAL A 32 -17.11 -10.51 3.62
CA VAL A 32 -15.91 -10.67 4.46
C VAL A 32 -14.92 -11.61 3.78
N LEU A 33 -13.63 -11.25 3.84
CA LEU A 33 -12.51 -12.10 3.46
C LEU A 33 -11.97 -12.78 4.72
N TRP A 34 -11.74 -14.09 4.63
CA TRP A 34 -11.04 -14.85 5.67
C TRP A 34 -9.75 -15.40 5.07
N GLU A 35 -8.63 -14.91 5.60
CA GLU A 35 -7.30 -15.25 5.13
C GLU A 35 -6.49 -15.90 6.27
N SER A 36 -5.48 -16.69 5.89
CA SER A 36 -4.51 -17.21 6.85
C SER A 36 -3.63 -16.06 7.36
N TYR A 37 -3.39 -16.01 8.67
CA TYR A 37 -2.51 -15.02 9.25
C TYR A 37 -1.07 -15.21 8.75
N VAL A 38 -0.50 -14.16 8.17
CA VAL A 38 0.90 -14.15 7.72
C VAL A 38 1.73 -13.33 8.70
N ARG A 39 2.63 -14.00 9.42
CA ARG A 39 3.62 -13.33 10.28
C ARG A 39 4.84 -12.98 9.45
N GLY A 40 5.32 -11.75 9.55
CA GLY A 40 6.52 -11.34 8.84
C GLY A 40 6.82 -9.85 8.94
N VAL A 41 7.69 -9.37 8.04
CA VAL A 41 8.03 -7.95 7.91
C VAL A 41 7.02 -7.29 6.98
N GLU A 42 6.29 -6.28 7.47
CA GLU A 42 5.38 -5.48 6.66
C GLU A 42 6.17 -4.51 5.77
N LEU A 43 5.86 -4.51 4.48
CA LEU A 43 6.54 -3.73 3.44
C LEU A 43 5.51 -3.00 2.58
N THR A 44 5.85 -1.79 2.14
CA THR A 44 5.07 -1.09 1.12
C THR A 44 5.95 -0.63 -0.02
N CYS A 45 5.40 -0.72 -1.23
CA CYS A 45 6.05 -0.34 -2.48
C CYS A 45 5.20 0.70 -3.21
N ALA A 46 5.72 1.92 -3.33
CA ALA A 46 5.07 3.00 -4.05
C ALA A 46 5.50 3.03 -5.52
N VAL A 47 4.53 3.11 -6.42
CA VAL A 47 4.74 3.17 -7.87
C VAL A 47 4.07 4.41 -8.43
N PHE A 48 4.77 5.14 -9.29
CA PHE A 48 4.28 6.34 -9.98
C PHE A 48 4.44 6.25 -11.50
N GLY A 49 3.42 6.68 -12.24
CA GLY A 49 3.42 6.76 -13.71
C GLY A 49 2.04 6.48 -14.30
N GLU A 50 1.97 6.46 -15.63
CA GLU A 50 0.82 5.92 -16.35
C GLU A 50 1.07 4.43 -16.65
N ALA A 51 0.05 3.57 -16.54
CA ALA A 51 0.18 2.14 -16.84
C ALA A 51 0.77 1.85 -18.24
N THR A 52 0.57 2.76 -19.20
CA THR A 52 1.10 2.69 -20.57
C THR A 52 2.54 3.17 -20.70
N ASP A 53 3.13 3.79 -19.67
CA ASP A 53 4.49 4.31 -19.73
C ASP A 53 5.48 3.14 -19.88
N PRO A 54 6.51 3.31 -20.73
CA PRO A 54 7.54 2.29 -20.92
C PRO A 54 8.28 2.01 -19.60
N GLU A 55 8.51 3.06 -18.80
CA GLU A 55 9.12 2.98 -17.49
C GLU A 55 8.22 3.60 -16.42
N LEU A 56 7.98 2.84 -15.36
CA LEU A 56 7.29 3.29 -14.15
C LEU A 56 8.33 3.60 -13.09
N THR A 57 8.10 4.66 -12.33
CA THR A 57 8.95 4.98 -11.16
C THR A 57 8.55 4.06 -10.01
N VAL A 58 9.51 3.33 -9.46
CA VAL A 58 9.35 2.57 -8.21
C VAL A 58 10.18 3.27 -7.15
N PHE A 59 9.54 3.68 -6.06
CA PHE A 59 10.23 4.29 -4.93
C PHE A 59 10.82 3.22 -4.00
N PRO A 60 11.83 3.56 -3.18
CA PRO A 60 12.34 2.69 -2.15
C PRO A 60 11.24 2.11 -1.28
N LEU A 61 11.38 0.84 -0.91
CA LEU A 61 10.44 0.20 0.00
C LEU A 61 10.42 0.89 1.36
N VAL A 62 9.24 0.92 1.97
CA VAL A 62 9.07 1.30 3.37
C VAL A 62 8.81 0.04 4.18
N GLU A 63 9.61 -0.20 5.21
CA GLU A 63 9.35 -1.22 6.23
C GLU A 63 8.49 -0.61 7.33
N ILE A 64 7.40 -1.29 7.71
CA ILE A 64 6.52 -0.90 8.80
C ILE A 64 6.78 -1.83 9.99
N VAL A 65 7.17 -1.25 11.12
CA VAL A 65 7.37 -1.95 12.38
C VAL A 65 6.32 -1.44 13.38
N PRO A 66 5.14 -2.07 13.47
CA PRO A 66 4.12 -1.67 14.42
C PRO A 66 4.60 -1.89 15.86
N LYS A 67 4.20 -1.02 16.78
CA LYS A 67 4.37 -1.27 18.22
C LYS A 67 3.34 -2.26 18.77
N ALA A 68 2.19 -2.32 18.12
CA ALA A 68 1.13 -3.29 18.39
C ALA A 68 1.39 -4.62 17.67
N ARG A 69 0.50 -5.59 17.89
CA ARG A 69 0.58 -6.93 17.29
C ARG A 69 0.47 -6.93 15.75
N PHE A 70 -0.15 -5.89 15.17
CA PHE A 70 -0.27 -5.66 13.74
C PHE A 70 -0.48 -4.17 13.47
N PHE A 71 -0.37 -3.74 12.21
CA PHE A 71 -0.57 -2.34 11.81
C PHE A 71 -2.05 -1.92 11.80
N ASP A 72 -2.57 -1.70 13.01
CA ASP A 72 -3.94 -1.29 13.30
C ASP A 72 -4.15 0.24 13.19
N LEU A 73 -5.37 0.70 13.50
CA LEU A 73 -5.74 2.12 13.44
C LEU A 73 -4.84 2.97 14.35
N ALA A 74 -4.60 2.51 15.59
CA ALA A 74 -3.73 3.21 16.53
C ALA A 74 -2.31 3.32 15.99
N SER A 75 -1.78 2.25 15.40
CA SER A 75 -0.45 2.24 14.76
C SER A 75 -0.34 3.24 13.60
N LYS A 76 -1.45 3.50 12.89
CA LYS A 76 -1.51 4.37 11.69
C LYS A 76 -1.66 5.86 11.99
N TYR A 77 -2.28 6.23 13.11
CA TYR A 77 -2.67 7.62 13.38
C TYR A 77 -2.15 8.19 14.70
N ASP A 78 -1.72 7.35 15.64
CA ASP A 78 -1.08 7.84 16.86
C ASP A 78 0.38 8.19 16.60
N ASP A 79 0.82 9.33 17.11
CA ASP A 79 2.21 9.76 16.99
C ASP A 79 3.16 8.70 17.57
N GLY A 80 3.93 8.08 16.67
CA GLY A 80 4.87 7.01 17.03
C GLY A 80 4.22 5.63 17.23
N GLY A 81 3.03 5.37 16.70
CA GLY A 81 2.38 4.05 16.73
C GLY A 81 3.12 2.94 15.96
N ALA A 82 3.93 3.32 14.97
CA ALA A 82 4.84 2.44 14.25
C ALA A 82 6.16 3.15 13.93
N GLN A 83 7.22 2.36 13.74
CA GLN A 83 8.44 2.85 13.09
C GLN A 83 8.34 2.55 11.59
N GLU A 84 8.64 3.55 10.77
CA GLU A 84 8.62 3.43 9.31
C GLU A 84 10.02 3.71 8.77
N ILE A 85 10.63 2.70 8.15
CA ILE A 85 12.06 2.71 7.81
C ILE A 85 12.22 2.73 6.29
N VAL A 86 13.00 3.69 5.80
CA VAL A 86 13.25 3.91 4.36
C VAL A 86 14.76 4.08 4.13
N PRO A 87 15.39 3.29 3.24
CA PRO A 87 14.84 2.10 2.60
C PRO A 87 14.59 0.97 3.63
N ALA A 88 13.62 0.10 3.34
CA ALA A 88 13.35 -1.11 4.12
C ALA A 88 14.61 -1.97 4.32
N ARG A 89 14.77 -2.58 5.50
CA ARG A 89 15.96 -3.38 5.84
C ARG A 89 15.80 -4.83 5.39
N VAL A 90 15.69 -5.02 4.08
CA VAL A 90 15.52 -6.34 3.45
C VAL A 90 16.62 -6.60 2.43
N PRO A 91 16.89 -7.87 2.07
CA PRO A 91 17.80 -8.18 0.97
C PRO A 91 17.39 -7.47 -0.33
N ALA A 92 18.37 -7.06 -1.13
CA ALA A 92 18.11 -6.38 -2.40
C ALA A 92 17.19 -7.19 -3.32
N SER A 93 17.32 -8.52 -3.34
CA SER A 93 16.45 -9.41 -4.10
C SER A 93 14.97 -9.28 -3.70
N VAL A 94 14.65 -9.13 -2.41
CA VAL A 94 13.27 -8.93 -1.94
C VAL A 94 12.74 -7.58 -2.43
N ALA A 95 13.57 -6.54 -2.36
CA ALA A 95 13.20 -5.21 -2.85
C ALA A 95 12.93 -5.22 -4.36
N ASP A 96 13.80 -5.88 -5.11
CA ASP A 96 13.66 -6.03 -6.56
C ASP A 96 12.41 -6.84 -6.92
N ASP A 97 12.13 -7.93 -6.19
CA ASP A 97 10.98 -8.80 -6.44
C ASP A 97 9.67 -8.05 -6.18
N LEU A 98 9.54 -7.41 -5.01
CA LEU A 98 8.35 -6.63 -4.66
C LEU A 98 8.19 -5.44 -5.61
N GLY A 99 9.28 -4.79 -6.01
CA GLY A 99 9.26 -3.71 -7.00
C GLY A 99 8.74 -4.19 -8.37
N ARG A 100 9.22 -5.33 -8.86
CA ARG A 100 8.72 -5.93 -10.12
C ARG A 100 7.25 -6.32 -10.03
N MET A 101 6.82 -6.92 -8.93
CA MET A 101 5.42 -7.30 -8.70
C MET A 101 4.51 -6.06 -8.64
N SER A 102 4.92 -5.02 -7.92
CA SER A 102 4.15 -3.78 -7.77
C SER A 102 4.01 -3.02 -9.11
N ARG A 103 5.08 -2.96 -9.92
CA ARG A 103 5.00 -2.42 -11.30
C ARG A 103 4.01 -3.21 -12.15
N ARG A 104 4.03 -4.54 -12.05
CA ARG A 104 3.12 -5.40 -12.81
C ARG A 104 1.67 -5.17 -12.39
N LEU A 105 1.39 -5.09 -11.08
CA LEU A 105 0.05 -4.79 -10.57
C LEU A 105 -0.45 -3.42 -11.02
N HIS A 106 0.39 -2.38 -10.92
CA HIS A 106 0.07 -1.05 -11.41
C HIS A 106 -0.38 -1.06 -12.87
N ARG A 107 0.35 -1.80 -13.73
CA ARG A 107 -0.01 -1.96 -15.15
C ARG A 107 -1.29 -2.75 -15.36
N LEU A 108 -1.45 -3.89 -14.67
CA LEU A 108 -2.61 -4.77 -14.82
C LEU A 108 -3.92 -4.08 -14.42
N MET A 109 -3.88 -3.20 -13.42
CA MET A 109 -5.04 -2.41 -13.01
C MET A 109 -5.33 -1.23 -13.95
N GLY A 110 -4.48 -0.96 -14.94
CA GLY A 110 -4.59 0.24 -15.78
C GLY A 110 -4.44 1.53 -14.96
N ALA A 111 -3.66 1.51 -13.88
CA ALA A 111 -3.55 2.63 -12.97
C ALA A 111 -2.91 3.86 -13.64
N SER A 112 -3.30 5.04 -13.15
CA SER A 112 -2.80 6.34 -13.58
C SER A 112 -2.35 7.13 -12.36
N GLY A 113 -1.16 7.72 -12.44
CA GLY A 113 -0.59 8.49 -11.35
C GLY A 113 0.09 7.60 -10.33
N MET A 114 -0.62 7.10 -9.32
CA MET A 114 -0.01 6.49 -8.12
C MET A 114 -0.67 5.20 -7.69
N THR A 115 0.14 4.26 -7.21
CA THR A 115 -0.33 3.10 -6.43
C THR A 115 0.63 2.79 -5.29
N ARG A 116 0.13 2.25 -4.18
CA ARG A 116 0.95 1.65 -3.12
C ARG A 116 0.54 0.19 -2.96
N THR A 117 1.46 -0.72 -3.19
CA THR A 117 1.25 -2.16 -2.95
C THR A 117 1.83 -2.52 -1.59
N ASP A 118 1.02 -3.16 -0.76
CA ASP A 118 1.38 -3.57 0.60
C ASP A 118 1.61 -5.08 0.61
N ALA A 119 2.64 -5.53 1.34
CA ALA A 119 3.08 -6.93 1.35
C ALA A 119 3.66 -7.32 2.72
N ILE A 120 3.68 -8.62 3.00
CA ILE A 120 4.39 -9.20 4.15
C ILE A 120 5.48 -10.12 3.62
N LEU A 121 6.72 -9.91 4.05
CA LEU A 121 7.79 -10.90 3.90
C LEU A 121 7.69 -11.91 5.05
N GLY A 122 7.02 -13.03 4.78
CA GLY A 122 6.89 -14.17 5.69
C GLY A 122 8.04 -15.17 5.57
N PRO A 123 8.01 -16.28 6.33
CA PRO A 123 9.03 -17.32 6.29
C PRO A 123 9.14 -18.00 4.92
N ASP A 124 8.03 -18.09 4.18
CA ASP A 124 7.96 -18.74 2.86
C ASP A 124 8.11 -17.76 1.69
N GLY A 125 8.33 -16.46 1.97
CA GLY A 125 8.52 -15.42 0.97
C GLY A 125 7.50 -14.28 1.03
N LEU A 126 7.42 -13.51 -0.06
CA LEU A 126 6.53 -12.35 -0.18
C LEU A 126 5.07 -12.76 -0.38
N VAL A 127 4.20 -12.23 0.47
CA VAL A 127 2.74 -12.30 0.31
C VAL A 127 2.22 -10.89 0.06
N LEU A 128 1.56 -10.67 -1.08
CA LEU A 128 0.90 -9.40 -1.37
C LEU A 128 -0.43 -9.33 -0.62
N LEU A 129 -0.71 -8.19 -0.02
CA LEU A 129 -1.96 -7.95 0.72
C LEU A 129 -2.96 -7.20 -0.16
N GLU A 130 -2.61 -5.98 -0.54
CA GLU A 130 -3.50 -5.10 -1.29
C GLU A 130 -2.72 -4.12 -2.15
N THR A 131 -3.41 -3.47 -3.09
CA THR A 131 -2.88 -2.29 -3.77
C THR A 131 -3.83 -1.13 -3.68
N ASN A 132 -3.36 -0.06 -3.06
CA ASN A 132 -4.07 1.19 -2.87
C ASN A 132 -3.84 2.11 -4.07
N THR A 133 -4.89 2.43 -4.82
CA THR A 133 -4.83 3.37 -5.97
C THR A 133 -4.89 4.83 -5.56
N ILE A 134 -5.35 5.12 -4.34
CA ILE A 134 -5.31 6.45 -3.72
C ILE A 134 -4.67 6.30 -2.32
N PRO A 135 -3.34 6.15 -2.25
CA PRO A 135 -2.66 6.07 -0.97
C PRO A 135 -2.72 7.41 -0.22
N GLY A 136 -2.50 7.37 1.09
CA GLY A 136 -2.36 8.57 1.90
C GLY A 136 -1.25 9.51 1.37
N LEU A 137 -1.56 10.80 1.31
CA LEU A 137 -0.67 11.84 0.78
C LEU A 137 -0.38 12.95 1.82
N THR A 138 -0.52 12.67 3.12
CA THR A 138 0.00 13.60 4.15
C THR A 138 1.52 13.45 4.27
N PRO A 139 2.27 14.44 4.77
CA PRO A 139 3.72 14.30 4.96
C PRO A 139 4.14 13.09 5.80
N ALA A 140 3.28 12.67 6.74
CA ALA A 140 3.50 11.48 7.56
C ALA A 140 3.14 10.15 6.86
N SER A 141 2.49 10.18 5.70
CA SER A 141 2.07 8.99 4.98
C SER A 141 3.24 8.23 4.34
N LEU A 142 3.08 6.91 4.19
CA LEU A 142 4.07 5.99 3.64
C LEU A 142 4.52 6.36 2.22
N TYR A 143 3.60 6.82 1.37
CA TYR A 143 3.91 7.11 -0.04
C TYR A 143 4.84 8.34 -0.17
N PRO A 144 4.57 9.49 0.48
CA PRO A 144 5.54 10.58 0.61
C PRO A 144 6.88 10.18 1.23
N LYS A 145 6.90 9.32 2.26
CA LYS A 145 8.16 8.85 2.87
C LYS A 145 9.00 8.02 1.90
N ALA A 146 8.37 7.14 1.12
CA ALA A 146 9.03 6.39 0.06
C ALA A 146 9.66 7.33 -0.99
N ALA A 147 8.89 8.32 -1.44
CA ALA A 147 9.37 9.33 -2.40
C ALA A 147 10.56 10.14 -1.86
N ALA A 148 10.49 10.57 -0.59
CA ALA A 148 11.57 11.28 0.07
C ALA A 148 12.85 10.44 0.18
N GLY A 149 12.72 9.13 0.39
CA GLY A 149 13.85 8.18 0.34
C GLY A 149 14.56 8.12 -1.02
N ALA A 150 13.89 8.53 -2.10
CA ALA A 150 14.47 8.70 -3.44
C ALA A 150 14.92 10.14 -3.74
N GLY A 151 14.92 11.03 -2.74
CA GLY A 151 15.25 12.45 -2.91
C GLY A 151 14.12 13.30 -3.52
N VAL A 152 12.90 12.79 -3.60
CA VAL A 152 11.73 13.55 -4.07
C VAL A 152 11.02 14.15 -2.87
N ASP A 153 11.16 15.46 -2.66
CA ASP A 153 10.47 16.15 -1.58
C ASP A 153 8.95 16.19 -1.78
N PHE A 154 8.22 16.50 -0.70
CA PHE A 154 6.76 16.49 -0.72
C PHE A 154 6.15 17.46 -1.75
N LYS A 155 6.75 18.64 -1.94
CA LYS A 155 6.26 19.65 -2.87
C LYS A 155 6.44 19.18 -4.31
N ALA A 156 7.60 18.61 -4.62
CA ALA A 156 7.89 17.99 -5.90
C ALA A 156 6.93 16.82 -6.18
N LEU A 157 6.67 15.98 -5.18
CA LEU A 157 5.73 14.87 -5.28
C LEU A 157 4.31 15.34 -5.63
N VAL A 158 3.78 16.32 -4.90
CA VAL A 158 2.46 16.90 -5.17
C VAL A 158 2.40 17.49 -6.58
N ALA A 159 3.46 18.18 -7.02
CA ALA A 159 3.55 18.73 -8.37
C ALA A 159 3.54 17.63 -9.46
N LEU A 160 4.24 16.51 -9.23
CA LEU A 160 4.24 15.35 -10.12
C LEU A 160 2.83 14.76 -10.26
N ILE A 161 2.16 14.50 -9.14
CA ILE A 161 0.81 13.94 -9.10
C ILE A 161 -0.19 14.88 -9.79
N ALA A 162 -0.17 16.17 -9.46
CA ALA A 162 -1.03 17.16 -10.11
C ALA A 162 -0.75 17.26 -11.63
N GLY A 163 0.51 17.10 -12.04
CA GLY A 163 0.92 17.04 -13.44
C GLY A 163 0.35 15.85 -14.19
N ALA A 164 0.38 14.66 -13.60
CA ALA A 164 -0.20 13.45 -14.18
C ALA A 164 -1.72 13.59 -14.39
N GLY A 165 -2.45 14.06 -13.38
CA GLY A 165 -3.90 14.27 -13.48
C GLY A 165 -4.32 15.21 -14.62
N ARG A 166 -3.50 16.22 -14.95
CA ARG A 166 -3.75 17.12 -16.10
C ARG A 166 -3.56 16.42 -17.45
N ARG A 167 -2.61 15.48 -17.56
CA ARG A 167 -2.35 14.72 -18.79
C ARG A 167 -3.46 13.70 -19.05
N ALA A 168 -3.88 12.96 -18.02
CA ALA A 168 -4.98 12.00 -18.12
C ALA A 168 -6.29 12.64 -18.61
N ARG A 169 -6.66 13.83 -18.07
CA ARG A 169 -7.86 14.57 -18.52
C ARG A 169 -7.79 15.06 -19.97
N ARG A 170 -6.60 15.27 -20.51
CA ARG A 170 -6.40 15.67 -21.92
C ARG A 170 -6.56 14.47 -22.86
N PHE A 171 -6.25 13.27 -22.40
CA PHE A 171 -6.46 12.02 -23.13
C PHE A 171 -7.93 11.60 -23.15
N GLY A 172 -8.64 11.67 -22.01
CA GLY A 172 -10.05 11.28 -21.92
C GLY A 172 -11.05 12.19 -22.65
N ARG A 173 -10.62 13.34 -23.18
CA ARG A 173 -11.46 14.24 -24.02
C ARG A 173 -11.34 13.98 -25.53
N ARG A 174 -10.55 12.99 -25.95
CA ARG A 174 -10.34 12.66 -27.37
C ARG A 174 -11.16 11.47 -27.89
N THR A 175 -12.03 10.88 -27.07
CA THR A 175 -12.85 9.70 -27.45
C THR A 175 -14.31 10.03 -27.77
N ASP A 176 -14.69 11.30 -27.85
CA ASP A 176 -16.00 11.71 -28.38
C ASP A 176 -15.85 12.12 -29.85
N VAL A 177 -15.74 11.14 -30.75
CA VAL A 177 -15.96 11.29 -32.21
C VAL A 177 -16.72 10.09 -32.72
#